data_AF-A0A811TFS6-F1
#
_entry.id   AF-A0A811TFS6-F1
#
_cell.length_a   1.000
_cell.length_b   1.000
_cell.length_c   1.000
_cell.angle_alpha   90.00
_cell.angle_beta   90.00
_cell.angle_gamma   90.00
#
_symmetry.space_group_name_H-M   'P 1'
#
loop_
_entity.id
_entity.type
_entity.pdbx_description
1 polymer ?
#
loop_
_entity_poly.entity_id
_entity_poly.type
_entity_poly.pdbx_seq_one_letter_code
_entity_poly.pdbx_strand_id
1 'polypeptide(L)'
;MSDKLKETFASFDSDKDGKLSKSERQTWWDWVEENVEYMTDKFDDYTKMPDETVYEEGGDCEDMAVLNAEFYKSHGYEVQIGIVATEGSDGYNHALTRVKVGDEWVIVDNAAGSELGDTIKVQEELHRVDYSLEKFFRATVHPIKVRNIDGNVNGYDIDDDGKADIVTRDSDQDGVVDTYEFYKDGKKIQERHFEDGELIKTDYYGEGGDLISGEMLEPEEVSPKVVETKSAYQLEVDRIWDETGELWDKAEDIDIKRLFAKVQDKQEDIHYRHRVIDVWCGYDAWINRDKVVLDLYKKAYNDEQKVTPPEGAEYLHNCYLNHLKYFIEFCEYDIEYFQHSQMEEQYIDIASQLDPGDPQHDYYIQLYDEQRELSMEYMNKKDERIKQSSEYSDKIRAEYEKYYPRNSTEPAKPQ
;
A
#
# COMPACT_ATOMS: atom_id res chain seq x y z
N MET A 1 -7.22 -15.04 18.79
CA MET A 1 -6.96 -15.10 20.23
C MET A 1 -7.00 -16.53 20.73
N SER A 2 -5.81 -17.10 20.94
CA SER A 2 -5.55 -18.41 21.53
C SER A 2 -6.00 -18.48 23.00
N ASP A 3 -6.16 -19.68 23.54
CA ASP A 3 -6.52 -19.85 24.95
C ASP A 3 -5.39 -19.38 25.89
N LYS A 4 -4.12 -19.54 25.48
CA LYS A 4 -2.97 -19.00 26.21
C LYS A 4 -3.05 -17.48 26.34
N LEU A 5 -3.37 -16.78 25.25
CA LEU A 5 -3.49 -15.32 25.28
C LEU A 5 -4.67 -14.85 26.14
N LYS A 6 -5.81 -15.54 26.08
CA LYS A 6 -6.94 -15.26 26.99
C LYS A 6 -6.55 -15.44 28.45
N GLU A 7 -5.83 -16.51 28.77
CA GLU A 7 -5.34 -16.77 30.13
C GLU A 7 -4.36 -15.69 30.59
N THR A 8 -3.43 -15.28 29.72
CA THR A 8 -2.53 -14.14 29.98
C THR A 8 -3.34 -12.89 30.29
N PHE A 9 -4.26 -12.50 29.41
CA PHE A 9 -5.07 -11.28 29.60
C PHE A 9 -5.90 -11.34 30.89
N ALA A 10 -6.57 -12.45 31.15
CA ALA A 10 -7.39 -12.63 32.35
C ALA A 10 -6.57 -12.62 33.65
N SER A 11 -5.25 -12.83 33.60
CA SER A 11 -4.39 -12.79 34.78
C SER A 11 -4.17 -11.36 35.31
N PHE A 12 -4.43 -10.33 34.48
CA PHE A 12 -4.31 -8.92 34.86
C PHE A 12 -5.59 -8.36 35.48
N ASP A 13 -6.72 -9.04 35.34
CA ASP A 13 -7.97 -8.74 36.08
C ASP A 13 -7.97 -9.50 37.42
N SER A 14 -7.24 -8.94 38.38
CA SER A 14 -6.91 -9.58 39.64
C SER A 14 -8.13 -9.77 40.56
N ASP A 15 -9.10 -8.86 40.48
CA ASP A 15 -10.36 -8.93 41.24
C ASP A 15 -11.50 -9.64 40.48
N LYS A 16 -11.31 -9.89 39.18
CA LYS A 16 -12.21 -10.65 38.29
C LYS A 16 -13.55 -9.95 38.09
N ASP A 17 -13.57 -8.63 38.11
CA ASP A 17 -14.79 -7.85 37.89
C ASP A 17 -15.05 -7.55 36.39
N GLY A 18 -14.12 -7.96 35.52
CA GLY A 18 -14.16 -7.76 34.07
C GLY A 18 -13.69 -6.38 33.63
N LYS A 19 -13.20 -5.52 34.53
CA LYS A 19 -12.71 -4.18 34.26
C LYS A 19 -11.38 -3.93 34.97
N LEU A 20 -10.44 -3.38 34.22
CA LEU A 20 -9.14 -3.07 34.79
C LEU A 20 -9.19 -1.82 35.70
N SER A 21 -8.72 -1.94 36.93
CA SER A 21 -8.35 -0.81 37.78
C SER A 21 -7.16 -0.04 37.19
N LYS A 22 -6.86 1.16 37.72
CA LYS A 22 -5.66 1.91 37.30
C LYS A 22 -4.38 1.11 37.53
N SER A 23 -4.29 0.42 38.66
CA SER A 23 -3.13 -0.44 38.98
C SER A 23 -2.98 -1.60 38.01
N GLU A 24 -4.06 -2.26 37.62
CA GLU A 24 -3.99 -3.40 36.70
C GLU A 24 -3.60 -2.99 35.28
N ARG A 25 -4.07 -1.82 34.82
CA ARG A 25 -3.59 -1.23 33.56
C ARG A 25 -2.09 -0.93 33.59
N GLN A 26 -1.58 -0.43 34.71
CA GLN A 26 -0.14 -0.21 34.87
C GLN A 26 0.62 -1.54 34.89
N THR A 27 0.12 -2.55 35.60
CA THR A 27 0.74 -3.89 35.60
C THR A 27 0.81 -4.48 34.19
N TRP A 28 -0.24 -4.28 33.37
CA TRP A 28 -0.21 -4.68 31.96
C TRP A 28 0.85 -3.92 31.16
N TRP A 29 0.92 -2.60 31.32
CA TRP A 29 1.95 -1.77 30.69
C TRP A 29 3.35 -2.27 31.00
N ASP A 30 3.66 -2.44 32.28
CA ASP A 30 4.96 -2.89 32.76
C ASP A 30 5.28 -4.28 32.20
N TRP A 31 4.28 -5.16 32.11
CA TRP A 31 4.46 -6.48 31.52
C TRP A 31 4.79 -6.42 30.02
N VAL A 32 4.12 -5.56 29.25
CA VAL A 32 4.45 -5.40 27.82
C VAL A 32 5.88 -4.88 27.66
N GLU A 33 6.28 -3.85 28.40
CA GLU A 33 7.66 -3.32 28.38
C GLU A 33 8.71 -4.37 28.77
N GLU A 34 8.39 -5.26 29.71
CA GLU A 34 9.32 -6.29 30.19
C GLU A 34 9.39 -7.54 29.29
N ASN A 35 8.34 -7.84 28.52
CA ASN A 35 8.17 -9.12 27.83
C ASN A 35 7.99 -9.01 26.31
N VAL A 36 7.87 -7.81 25.75
CA VAL A 36 7.72 -7.57 24.31
C VAL A 36 8.76 -6.54 23.87
N GLU A 37 9.81 -7.00 23.19
CA GLU A 37 10.87 -6.13 22.68
C GLU A 37 10.39 -5.34 21.45
N TYR A 38 10.71 -4.04 21.40
CA TYR A 38 10.47 -3.23 20.22
C TYR A 38 11.43 -3.65 19.09
N MET A 39 10.88 -4.20 18.01
CA MET A 39 11.65 -4.72 16.88
C MET A 39 11.16 -4.07 15.59
N THR A 40 12.02 -3.30 14.91
CA THR A 40 11.70 -2.76 13.58
C THR A 40 11.73 -3.86 12.53
N ASP A 41 10.68 -3.99 11.73
CA ASP A 41 10.67 -4.91 10.61
C ASP A 41 11.75 -4.57 9.57
N LYS A 42 12.48 -5.60 9.13
CA LYS A 42 13.66 -5.44 8.27
C LYS A 42 13.34 -5.50 6.78
N PHE A 43 12.18 -6.06 6.39
CA PHE A 43 11.94 -6.45 5.00
C PHE A 43 10.48 -6.33 4.51
N ASP A 44 9.47 -6.29 5.37
CA ASP A 44 8.04 -6.16 4.99
C ASP A 44 7.27 -5.62 6.20
N ASP A 45 6.32 -4.70 5.98
CA ASP A 45 5.53 -4.01 7.03
C ASP A 45 4.38 -4.94 7.46
N TYR A 46 4.69 -5.99 8.25
CA TYR A 46 3.73 -7.03 8.61
C TYR A 46 3.17 -6.78 10.01
N THR A 47 1.90 -6.38 10.08
CA THR A 47 1.21 -6.29 11.37
C THR A 47 0.90 -7.68 11.95
N LYS A 48 1.64 -8.06 12.99
CA LYS A 48 1.43 -9.27 13.78
C LYS A 48 0.10 -9.25 14.51
N MET A 49 -0.48 -10.44 14.62
CA MET A 49 -1.61 -10.69 15.49
C MET A 49 -1.17 -10.68 16.97
N PRO A 50 -2.05 -10.37 17.93
CA PRO A 50 -1.69 -10.36 19.36
C PRO A 50 -1.07 -11.67 19.87
N ASP A 51 -1.50 -12.81 19.31
CA ASP A 51 -0.96 -14.12 19.65
C ASP A 51 0.51 -14.27 19.16
N GLU A 52 0.83 -13.69 18.02
CA GLU A 52 2.17 -13.70 17.41
C GLU A 52 3.11 -12.75 18.16
N THR A 53 2.68 -11.51 18.44
CA THR A 53 3.47 -10.54 19.22
C THR A 53 3.88 -11.12 20.59
N VAL A 54 2.95 -11.79 21.27
CA VAL A 54 3.22 -12.43 22.58
C VAL A 54 4.04 -13.72 22.46
N TYR A 55 3.89 -14.46 21.36
CA TYR A 55 4.65 -15.70 21.15
C TYR A 55 6.11 -15.41 20.79
N GLU A 56 6.34 -14.39 19.96
CA GLU A 56 7.66 -13.97 19.50
C GLU A 56 8.36 -13.02 20.48
N GLU A 57 7.63 -12.54 21.50
CA GLU A 57 8.14 -11.58 22.48
C GLU A 57 8.69 -10.31 21.80
N GLY A 58 8.08 -9.89 20.68
CA GLY A 58 8.50 -8.69 19.98
C GLY A 58 7.63 -8.26 18.79
N GLY A 59 7.70 -6.97 18.49
CA GLY A 59 6.99 -6.32 17.39
C GLY A 59 7.31 -4.81 17.36
N ASP A 60 6.87 -4.10 16.34
CA ASP A 60 6.98 -2.64 16.21
C ASP A 60 5.70 -1.92 16.66
N CYS A 61 5.47 -0.70 16.18
CA CYS A 61 4.45 0.19 16.71
C CYS A 61 3.03 -0.32 16.46
N GLU A 62 2.76 -0.89 15.29
CA GLU A 62 1.47 -1.44 14.91
C GLU A 62 1.17 -2.74 15.64
N ASP A 63 2.18 -3.60 15.83
CA ASP A 63 2.06 -4.85 16.59
C ASP A 63 1.67 -4.57 18.03
N MET A 64 2.37 -3.63 18.66
CA MET A 64 2.08 -3.19 20.02
C MET A 64 0.70 -2.52 20.11
N ALA A 65 0.32 -1.72 19.12
CA ALA A 65 -0.99 -1.07 19.10
C ALA A 65 -2.14 -2.08 18.96
N VAL A 66 -1.94 -3.14 18.17
CA VAL A 66 -2.90 -4.23 17.99
C VAL A 66 -2.98 -5.10 19.24
N LEU A 67 -1.85 -5.46 19.85
CA LEU A 67 -1.78 -6.21 21.11
C LEU A 67 -2.52 -5.48 22.23
N ASN A 68 -2.24 -4.20 22.43
CA ASN A 68 -2.91 -3.37 23.41
C ASN A 68 -4.41 -3.23 23.12
N ALA A 69 -4.80 -2.98 21.86
CA ALA A 69 -6.21 -2.86 21.49
C ALA A 69 -7.00 -4.12 21.85
N GLU A 70 -6.47 -5.32 21.56
CA GLU A 70 -7.15 -6.57 21.89
C GLU A 70 -7.21 -6.82 23.40
N PHE A 71 -6.13 -6.52 24.15
CA PHE A 71 -6.11 -6.61 25.62
C PHE A 71 -7.20 -5.73 26.26
N TYR A 72 -7.30 -4.46 25.87
CA TYR A 72 -8.32 -3.56 26.44
C TYR A 72 -9.73 -3.95 26.01
N LYS A 73 -9.90 -4.36 24.76
CA LYS A 73 -11.18 -4.83 24.24
C LYS A 73 -11.67 -6.09 24.96
N SER A 74 -10.78 -7.02 25.33
CA SER A 74 -11.15 -8.22 26.09
C SER A 74 -11.68 -7.90 27.49
N HIS A 75 -11.37 -6.71 28.02
CA HIS A 75 -11.86 -6.18 29.30
C HIS A 75 -12.99 -5.15 29.12
N GLY A 76 -13.67 -5.16 27.97
CA GLY A 76 -14.88 -4.38 27.73
C GLY A 76 -14.65 -2.88 27.50
N TYR A 77 -13.42 -2.45 27.22
CA TYR A 77 -13.13 -1.06 26.87
C TYR A 77 -13.47 -0.76 25.40
N GLU A 78 -13.87 0.49 25.15
CA GLU A 78 -13.94 1.04 23.80
C GLU A 78 -12.51 1.41 23.37
N VAL A 79 -12.05 0.88 22.23
CA VAL A 79 -10.68 1.01 21.75
C VAL A 79 -10.64 1.53 20.31
N GLN A 80 -9.59 2.26 19.98
CA GLN A 80 -9.24 2.67 18.61
C GLN A 80 -7.73 2.46 18.42
N ILE A 81 -7.32 2.18 17.19
CA ILE A 81 -5.92 2.28 16.78
C ILE A 81 -5.78 3.57 15.99
N GLY A 82 -4.78 4.39 16.32
CA GLY A 82 -4.47 5.63 15.63
C GLY A 82 -3.11 5.53 14.96
N ILE A 83 -2.99 6.08 13.76
CA ILE A 83 -1.71 6.31 13.08
C ILE A 83 -1.40 7.80 13.16
N VAL A 84 -0.22 8.14 13.66
CA VAL A 84 0.26 9.52 13.79
C VAL A 84 1.55 9.70 13.00
N ALA A 85 1.71 10.86 12.36
CA ALA A 85 3.01 11.29 11.88
C ALA A 85 3.81 11.82 13.08
N THR A 86 5.03 11.34 13.27
CA THR A 86 5.92 11.87 14.31
C THR A 86 6.69 13.08 13.78
N GLU A 87 6.54 14.24 14.43
CA GLU A 87 7.17 15.48 13.98
C GLU A 87 8.71 15.35 14.08
N GLY A 88 9.42 15.50 12.96
CA GLY A 88 10.88 15.37 12.91
C GLY A 88 11.41 13.95 12.67
N SER A 89 10.54 12.96 12.51
CA SER A 89 10.91 11.73 11.80
C SER A 89 10.73 11.98 10.30
N ASP A 90 11.55 11.36 9.45
CA ASP A 90 11.55 11.54 8.00
C ASP A 90 10.30 10.92 7.31
N GLY A 91 9.11 11.14 7.85
CA GLY A 91 7.85 10.55 7.39
C GLY A 91 7.50 9.21 8.05
N TYR A 92 8.10 8.86 9.19
CA TYR A 92 7.71 7.64 9.90
C TYR A 92 6.31 7.81 10.53
N ASN A 93 5.37 7.04 9.99
CA ASN A 93 4.09 6.80 10.61
C ASN A 93 4.31 5.97 11.88
N HIS A 94 3.57 6.29 12.94
CA HIS A 94 3.62 5.60 14.22
C HIS A 94 2.22 5.16 14.61
N ALA A 95 2.06 3.90 15.01
CA ALA A 95 0.79 3.37 15.47
C ALA A 95 0.68 3.40 16.99
N LEU A 96 -0.50 3.74 17.50
CA LEU A 96 -0.80 3.77 18.92
C LEU A 96 -2.22 3.27 19.21
N THR A 97 -2.45 2.81 20.45
CA THR A 97 -3.80 2.46 20.91
C THR A 97 -4.42 3.63 21.66
N ARG A 98 -5.72 3.86 21.47
CA ARG A 98 -6.53 4.76 22.29
C ARG A 98 -7.61 3.95 23.01
N VAL A 99 -7.75 4.18 24.30
CA VAL A 99 -8.67 3.46 25.17
C VAL A 99 -9.56 4.46 25.88
N LYS A 100 -10.88 4.22 25.87
CA LYS A 100 -11.83 5.08 26.56
C LYS A 100 -11.98 4.68 28.02
N VAL A 101 -11.50 5.53 28.92
CA VAL A 101 -11.55 5.33 30.38
C VAL A 101 -12.51 6.38 30.97
N GLY A 102 -13.72 5.94 31.32
CA GLY A 102 -14.78 6.88 31.68
C GLY A 102 -15.24 7.67 30.46
N ASP A 103 -15.19 9.01 30.55
CA ASP A 103 -15.53 9.91 29.44
C ASP A 103 -14.31 10.40 28.65
N GLU A 104 -13.11 9.94 29.01
CA GLU A 104 -11.84 10.40 28.43
C GLU A 104 -11.19 9.32 27.56
N TRP A 105 -10.54 9.75 26.48
CA TRP A 105 -9.67 8.90 25.67
C TRP A 105 -8.23 9.02 26.18
N VAL A 106 -7.61 7.88 26.46
CA VAL A 106 -6.22 7.77 26.93
C VAL A 106 -5.40 7.05 25.86
N ILE A 107 -4.18 7.50 25.60
CA ILE A 107 -3.23 6.81 24.71
C ILE A 107 -2.52 5.70 25.50
N VAL A 108 -2.31 4.57 24.84
CA VAL A 108 -1.43 3.49 25.27
C VAL A 108 -0.44 3.24 24.12
N ASP A 109 0.84 3.55 24.36
CA ASP A 109 1.89 3.56 23.35
C ASP A 109 3.25 3.10 23.91
N ASN A 110 3.42 1.78 23.99
CA ASN A 110 4.65 1.14 24.44
C ASN A 110 5.85 1.42 23.51
N ALA A 111 5.58 1.71 22.23
CA ALA A 111 6.62 1.95 21.24
C ALA A 111 7.31 3.31 21.41
N ALA A 112 6.59 4.34 21.89
CA ALA A 112 7.16 5.65 22.19
C ALA A 112 7.79 5.74 23.60
N GLY A 113 7.69 4.69 24.43
CA GLY A 113 8.17 4.68 25.81
C GLY A 113 7.45 5.68 26.73
N SER A 114 6.23 6.10 26.39
CA SER A 114 5.47 7.09 27.16
C SER A 114 4.54 6.43 28.18
N GLU A 115 4.82 6.55 29.48
CA GLU A 115 4.04 5.91 30.56
C GLU A 115 2.53 6.21 30.53
N LEU A 116 1.74 5.24 30.99
CA LEU A 116 0.28 5.29 31.21
C LEU A 116 -0.09 6.26 32.36
N GLY A 117 0.02 7.56 32.15
CA GLY A 117 -0.22 8.51 33.25
C GLY A 117 -0.13 9.98 32.90
N ASP A 118 0.65 10.33 31.89
CA ASP A 118 0.53 11.66 31.31
C ASP A 118 -0.66 11.61 30.37
N THR A 119 -1.72 12.32 30.74
CA THR A 119 -2.76 12.72 29.80
C THR A 119 -2.05 13.59 28.75
N ILE A 120 -1.45 12.96 27.75
CA ILE A 120 -1.05 13.67 26.54
C ILE A 120 -2.38 14.19 26.01
N LYS A 121 -2.61 15.49 26.24
CA LYS A 121 -3.66 16.23 25.56
C LYS A 121 -3.25 16.21 24.09
N VAL A 122 -3.64 15.15 23.41
CA VAL A 122 -3.46 15.02 21.98
C VAL A 122 -4.14 16.22 21.38
N GLN A 123 -3.38 17.04 20.65
CA GLN A 123 -3.98 18.10 19.87
C GLN A 123 -5.10 17.48 19.03
N GLU A 124 -6.25 18.13 18.98
CA GLU A 124 -7.52 17.62 18.41
C GLU A 124 -7.43 17.25 16.91
N GLU A 125 -6.28 17.41 16.26
CA GLU A 125 -6.03 17.11 14.86
C GLU A 125 -5.34 15.75 14.65
N LEU A 126 -5.82 14.71 15.36
CA LEU A 126 -5.70 13.36 14.85
C LEU A 126 -6.66 13.24 13.66
N HIS A 127 -6.14 12.98 12.46
CA HIS A 127 -7.00 12.55 11.35
C HIS A 127 -7.73 11.29 11.79
N ARG A 128 -9.02 11.45 12.06
CA ARG A 128 -9.87 10.42 12.64
C ARG A 128 -10.08 9.31 11.62
N VAL A 129 -9.20 8.31 11.62
CA VAL A 129 -9.40 7.10 10.83
C VAL A 129 -9.97 6.03 11.76
N ASP A 130 -11.29 5.99 11.86
CA ASP A 130 -12.04 4.99 12.63
C ASP A 130 -11.95 3.64 11.90
N TYR A 131 -10.89 2.89 12.17
CA TYR A 131 -10.82 1.48 11.80
C TYR A 131 -11.31 0.62 12.97
N SER A 132 -12.33 -0.21 12.73
CA SER A 132 -12.46 -1.43 13.54
C SER A 132 -11.20 -2.26 13.32
N LEU A 133 -10.73 -3.05 14.30
CA LEU A 133 -9.57 -3.96 14.14
C LEU A 133 -9.65 -4.73 12.79
N GLU A 134 -10.84 -5.22 12.45
CA GLU A 134 -11.13 -5.87 11.18
C GLU A 134 -10.86 -4.98 9.95
N LYS A 135 -11.23 -3.69 9.98
CA LYS A 135 -10.93 -2.74 8.90
C LYS A 135 -9.48 -2.28 8.89
N PHE A 136 -8.80 -2.25 10.03
CA PHE A 136 -7.38 -1.92 10.12
C PHE A 136 -6.58 -2.99 9.39
N PHE A 137 -6.80 -4.27 9.73
CA PHE A 137 -6.24 -5.40 8.99
C PHE A 137 -6.63 -5.34 7.51
N ARG A 138 -7.89 -5.07 7.14
CA ARG A 138 -8.26 -4.92 5.71
C ARG A 138 -7.52 -3.77 4.97
N ALA A 139 -7.09 -2.73 5.68
CA ALA A 139 -6.40 -1.58 5.09
C ALA A 139 -4.88 -1.77 4.98
N THR A 140 -4.29 -2.62 5.83
CA THR A 140 -2.86 -2.95 5.82
C THR A 140 -2.54 -4.30 5.15
N VAL A 141 -3.53 -5.18 4.94
CA VAL A 141 -3.33 -6.51 4.37
C VAL A 141 -3.26 -6.45 2.83
N HIS A 142 -2.03 -6.42 2.32
CA HIS A 142 -1.67 -7.14 1.09
C HIS A 142 -1.93 -8.66 1.27
N PRO A 143 -2.14 -9.45 0.18
CA PRO A 143 -2.56 -10.86 0.29
C PRO A 143 -1.79 -11.59 1.39
N ILE A 144 -2.52 -12.22 2.32
CA ILE A 144 -1.94 -12.81 3.53
C ILE A 144 -0.98 -13.92 3.09
N LYS A 145 0.33 -13.63 3.13
CA LYS A 145 1.38 -14.64 2.97
C LYS A 145 1.59 -15.31 4.32
N VAL A 146 0.87 -16.41 4.57
CA VAL A 146 1.08 -17.20 5.78
C VAL A 146 2.27 -18.12 5.53
N ARG A 147 3.39 -17.87 6.23
CA ARG A 147 4.42 -18.91 6.38
C ARG A 147 3.92 -19.92 7.40
N ASN A 148 3.76 -21.17 7.01
CA ASN A 148 3.44 -22.25 7.95
C ASN A 148 4.68 -22.65 8.77
N ILE A 149 4.45 -23.46 9.81
CA ILE A 149 5.45 -23.88 10.83
C ILE A 149 6.71 -24.56 10.25
N ASP A 150 6.68 -25.03 9.00
CA ASP A 150 7.83 -25.64 8.33
C ASP A 150 8.64 -24.67 7.44
N GLY A 151 8.22 -23.40 7.33
CA GLY A 151 8.93 -22.34 6.59
C GLY A 151 8.43 -22.09 5.15
N ASN A 152 7.32 -22.69 4.72
CA ASN A 152 6.83 -22.61 3.34
C ASN A 152 5.86 -21.43 3.10
N VAL A 153 5.81 -20.93 1.86
CA VAL A 153 4.93 -19.82 1.45
C VAL A 153 3.59 -20.38 0.97
N ASN A 154 2.54 -20.25 1.78
CA ASN A 154 1.16 -20.41 1.32
C ASN A 154 0.45 -19.05 1.43
N GLY A 155 -0.14 -18.57 0.34
CA GLY A 155 -0.90 -17.33 0.31
C GLY A 155 -2.39 -17.62 0.41
N TYR A 156 -3.11 -16.84 1.21
CA TYR A 156 -4.56 -16.88 1.30
C TYR A 156 -5.14 -15.50 1.02
N ASP A 157 -6.09 -15.45 0.10
CA ASP A 157 -7.03 -14.34 -0.04
C ASP A 157 -8.39 -14.83 0.48
N ILE A 158 -9.10 -14.01 1.25
CA ILE A 158 -10.31 -14.41 2.00
C ILE A 158 -11.44 -13.43 1.71
N ASP A 159 -12.64 -13.95 1.40
CA ASP A 159 -13.85 -13.17 1.15
C ASP A 159 -14.43 -12.49 2.41
N ASP A 160 -15.46 -11.66 2.20
CA ASP A 160 -16.17 -10.94 3.27
C ASP A 160 -16.84 -11.85 4.32
N ASP A 161 -17.04 -13.13 4.01
CA ASP A 161 -17.62 -14.15 4.89
C ASP A 161 -16.55 -14.99 5.63
N GLY A 162 -15.26 -14.67 5.45
CA GLY A 162 -14.14 -15.40 6.07
C GLY A 162 -13.79 -16.71 5.38
N LYS A 163 -14.16 -16.89 4.11
CA LYS A 163 -13.86 -18.08 3.30
C LYS A 163 -12.76 -17.75 2.31
N ALA A 164 -11.86 -18.71 2.04
CA ALA A 164 -10.84 -18.48 1.03
C ALA A 164 -11.48 -18.14 -0.33
N ASP A 165 -10.94 -17.14 -1.02
CA ASP A 165 -11.22 -16.75 -2.40
C ASP A 165 -10.08 -17.24 -3.32
N ILE A 166 -8.82 -17.10 -2.88
CA ILE A 166 -7.64 -17.59 -3.60
C ILE A 166 -6.69 -18.27 -2.61
N VAL A 167 -6.19 -19.44 -2.95
CA VAL A 167 -5.12 -20.13 -2.21
C VAL A 167 -3.95 -20.36 -3.15
N THR A 168 -2.77 -19.91 -2.78
CA THR A 168 -1.53 -20.18 -3.52
C THR A 168 -0.69 -21.23 -2.81
N ARG A 169 -0.10 -22.15 -3.59
CA ARG A 169 0.81 -23.19 -3.08
C ARG A 169 2.06 -23.29 -3.93
N ASP A 170 3.15 -23.62 -3.27
CA ASP A 170 4.39 -24.14 -3.83
C ASP A 170 4.35 -25.66 -3.62
N SER A 171 3.95 -26.40 -4.66
CA SER A 171 3.62 -27.82 -4.55
C SER A 171 4.85 -28.73 -4.52
N ASP A 172 5.98 -28.28 -5.08
CA ASP A 172 7.24 -29.04 -5.14
C ASP A 172 8.34 -28.55 -4.18
N GLN A 173 8.07 -27.47 -3.45
CA GLN A 173 8.90 -26.90 -2.37
C GLN A 173 10.19 -26.25 -2.87
N ASP A 174 10.17 -25.65 -4.07
CA ASP A 174 11.33 -24.98 -4.65
C ASP A 174 11.42 -23.47 -4.31
N GLY A 175 10.40 -22.93 -3.63
CA GLY A 175 10.26 -21.52 -3.27
C GLY A 175 9.44 -20.69 -4.28
N VAL A 176 8.89 -21.31 -5.32
CA VAL A 176 8.07 -20.69 -6.36
C VAL A 176 6.62 -21.19 -6.25
N VAL A 177 5.66 -20.27 -6.26
CA VAL A 177 4.24 -20.64 -6.29
C VAL A 177 3.91 -21.22 -7.66
N ASP A 178 3.57 -22.51 -7.68
CA ASP A 178 3.23 -23.27 -8.88
C ASP A 178 1.73 -23.58 -8.99
N THR A 179 0.94 -23.34 -7.94
CA THR A 179 -0.47 -23.71 -7.90
C THR A 179 -1.35 -22.60 -7.34
N TYR A 180 -2.44 -22.31 -8.03
CA TYR A 180 -3.44 -21.31 -7.65
C TYR A 180 -4.83 -21.95 -7.61
N GLU A 181 -5.43 -22.03 -6.44
CA GLU A 181 -6.80 -22.50 -6.23
C GLU A 181 -7.74 -21.30 -6.08
N PHE A 182 -8.86 -21.31 -6.80
CA PHE A 182 -9.87 -20.26 -6.74
C PHE A 182 -11.16 -20.84 -6.16
N TYR A 183 -11.79 -20.06 -5.30
CA TYR A 183 -12.96 -20.44 -4.55
C TYR A 183 -14.11 -19.46 -4.81
N LYS A 184 -15.33 -19.93 -4.60
CA LYS A 184 -16.53 -19.11 -4.59
C LYS A 184 -17.50 -19.65 -3.55
N ASP A 185 -17.94 -18.78 -2.64
CA ASP A 185 -18.82 -19.14 -1.52
C ASP A 185 -18.23 -20.26 -0.63
N GLY A 186 -16.89 -20.36 -0.58
CA GLY A 186 -16.15 -21.39 0.16
C GLY A 186 -16.03 -22.74 -0.55
N LYS A 187 -16.36 -22.81 -1.84
CA LYS A 187 -16.17 -24.00 -2.67
C LYS A 187 -15.11 -23.75 -3.73
N LYS A 188 -14.17 -24.67 -3.87
CA LYS A 188 -13.16 -24.61 -4.95
C LYS A 188 -13.88 -24.71 -6.30
N ILE A 189 -13.61 -23.76 -7.19
CA ILE A 189 -14.20 -23.71 -8.54
C ILE A 189 -13.15 -23.88 -9.64
N GLN A 190 -11.89 -23.55 -9.37
CA GLN A 190 -10.79 -23.65 -10.33
C GLN A 190 -9.46 -23.93 -9.62
N GLU A 191 -8.57 -24.67 -10.27
CA GLU A 191 -7.17 -24.82 -9.91
C GLU A 191 -6.31 -24.62 -11.15
N ARG A 192 -5.21 -23.87 -11.02
CA ARG A 192 -4.25 -23.63 -12.09
C ARG A 192 -2.87 -24.08 -11.63
N HIS A 193 -2.19 -24.84 -12.49
CA HIS A 193 -0.83 -25.31 -12.25
C HIS A 193 0.14 -24.69 -13.26
N PHE A 194 1.30 -24.31 -12.76
CA PHE A 194 2.37 -23.68 -13.51
C PHE A 194 3.65 -24.51 -13.40
N GLU A 195 4.46 -24.51 -14.46
CA GLU A 195 5.81 -25.09 -14.48
C GLU A 195 6.72 -24.05 -15.13
N ASP A 196 7.82 -23.67 -14.47
CA ASP A 196 8.74 -22.60 -14.91
C ASP A 196 8.03 -21.27 -15.23
N GLY A 197 6.93 -20.97 -14.53
CA GLY A 197 6.12 -19.75 -14.73
C GLY A 197 5.10 -19.83 -15.87
N GLU A 198 5.02 -20.94 -16.61
CA GLU A 198 4.04 -21.16 -17.67
C GLU A 198 2.85 -21.99 -17.17
N LEU A 199 1.62 -21.58 -17.52
CA LEU A 199 0.40 -22.31 -17.16
C LEU A 199 0.33 -23.61 -17.95
N ILE A 200 0.47 -24.75 -17.26
CA ILE A 200 0.44 -26.08 -17.90
C ILE A 200 -0.93 -26.75 -17.82
N LYS A 201 -1.73 -26.42 -16.79
CA LYS A 201 -3.00 -27.10 -16.53
C LYS A 201 -4.01 -26.21 -15.82
N THR A 202 -5.27 -26.35 -16.21
CA THR A 202 -6.40 -25.78 -15.47
C THR A 202 -7.46 -26.83 -15.20
N ASP A 203 -7.80 -27.03 -13.93
CA ASP A 203 -8.86 -27.90 -13.45
C ASP A 203 -10.08 -27.05 -13.02
N TYR A 204 -11.29 -27.50 -13.37
CA TYR A 204 -12.55 -26.86 -13.00
C TYR A 204 -13.41 -27.80 -12.17
N TYR A 205 -14.02 -27.27 -11.11
CA TYR A 205 -14.78 -28.05 -10.14
C TYR A 205 -16.25 -27.62 -10.10
N GLY A 206 -17.13 -28.59 -9.88
CA GLY A 206 -18.58 -28.37 -9.77
C GLY A 206 -19.03 -28.01 -8.37
N GLU A 207 -20.32 -27.72 -8.21
CA GLU A 207 -20.90 -27.35 -6.91
C GLU A 207 -20.74 -28.41 -5.81
N GLY A 208 -20.48 -29.67 -6.18
CA GLY A 208 -20.18 -30.78 -5.26
C GLY A 208 -18.71 -30.91 -4.87
N GLY A 209 -17.82 -30.10 -5.46
CA GLY A 209 -16.36 -30.24 -5.32
C GLY A 209 -15.74 -31.30 -6.26
N ASP A 210 -16.55 -31.96 -7.09
CA ASP A 210 -16.07 -32.92 -8.06
C ASP A 210 -15.42 -32.20 -9.26
N LEU A 211 -14.29 -32.74 -9.74
CA LEU A 211 -13.63 -32.27 -10.97
C LEU A 211 -14.57 -32.46 -12.16
N ILE A 212 -14.95 -31.36 -12.81
CA ILE A 212 -15.78 -31.36 -14.02
C ILE A 212 -14.92 -31.57 -15.26
N SER A 213 -13.81 -30.85 -15.37
CA SER A 213 -12.91 -30.90 -16.51
C SER A 213 -11.50 -30.49 -16.11
N GLY A 214 -10.51 -31.12 -16.73
CA GLY A 214 -9.11 -30.70 -16.67
C GLY A 214 -8.60 -30.50 -18.09
N GLU A 215 -8.11 -29.32 -18.39
CA GLU A 215 -7.47 -29.00 -19.67
C GLU A 215 -5.97 -28.96 -19.46
N MET A 216 -5.27 -29.93 -20.07
CA MET A 216 -3.81 -29.88 -20.24
C MET A 216 -3.53 -29.00 -21.45
N LEU A 217 -2.70 -27.98 -21.29
CA LEU A 217 -2.26 -27.14 -22.39
C LEU A 217 -1.02 -27.78 -23.02
N GLU A 218 -1.12 -28.20 -24.29
CA GLU A 218 0.04 -28.64 -25.06
C GLU A 218 0.89 -27.39 -25.40
N PRO A 219 2.22 -27.40 -25.18
CA PRO A 219 3.08 -26.22 -25.36
C PRO A 219 3.05 -25.58 -26.76
N GLU A 220 2.59 -26.30 -27.78
CA GLU A 220 2.61 -25.86 -29.18
C GLU A 220 1.33 -25.09 -29.64
N GLU A 221 0.26 -25.05 -28.86
CA GLU A 221 -1.03 -24.45 -29.30
C GLU A 221 -1.14 -22.91 -29.10
N VAL A 222 -0.10 -22.25 -28.60
CA VAL A 222 -0.15 -20.83 -28.17
C VAL A 222 0.27 -19.82 -29.26
N SER A 223 0.06 -20.11 -30.56
CA SER A 223 0.31 -19.12 -31.64
C SER A 223 -0.93 -18.81 -32.48
N PRO A 224 -1.44 -17.57 -32.49
CA PRO A 224 -2.62 -17.24 -33.27
C PRO A 224 -2.26 -16.82 -34.70
N LYS A 225 -2.76 -17.56 -35.69
CA LYS A 225 -3.05 -17.03 -37.03
C LYS A 225 -4.56 -17.00 -37.24
N VAL A 226 -5.17 -15.88 -36.85
CA VAL A 226 -6.53 -15.51 -37.27
C VAL A 226 -6.41 -14.23 -38.11
N VAL A 227 -6.84 -14.29 -39.37
CA VAL A 227 -6.96 -13.11 -40.24
C VAL A 227 -8.37 -12.57 -40.05
N GLU A 228 -8.53 -11.55 -39.21
CA GLU A 228 -9.75 -10.76 -39.08
C GLU A 228 -9.58 -9.42 -39.81
N THR A 229 -10.50 -9.12 -40.73
CA THR A 229 -10.65 -7.77 -41.28
C THR A 229 -11.28 -6.87 -40.24
N LYS A 230 -10.47 -5.97 -39.67
CA LYS A 230 -10.86 -4.98 -38.67
C LYS A 230 -11.65 -3.83 -39.30
N SER A 231 -12.67 -3.33 -38.60
CA SER A 231 -13.41 -2.13 -39.01
C SER A 231 -12.53 -0.88 -38.89
N ALA A 232 -12.85 0.22 -39.58
CA ALA A 232 -12.12 1.49 -39.42
C ALA A 232 -12.10 1.98 -37.96
N TYR A 233 -13.13 1.66 -37.18
CA TYR A 233 -13.18 1.92 -35.75
C TYR A 233 -12.22 1.02 -34.96
N GLN A 234 -12.18 -0.28 -35.27
CA GLN A 234 -11.24 -1.20 -34.63
C GLN A 234 -9.78 -0.84 -34.95
N LEU A 235 -9.50 -0.39 -36.17
CA LEU A 235 -8.18 0.11 -36.56
C LEU A 235 -7.78 1.37 -35.76
N GLU A 236 -8.73 2.23 -35.44
CA GLU A 236 -8.47 3.43 -34.63
C GLU A 236 -8.31 3.10 -33.14
N VAL A 237 -9.09 2.15 -32.61
CA VAL A 237 -8.91 1.62 -31.25
C VAL A 237 -7.56 0.93 -31.11
N ASP A 238 -7.15 0.14 -32.10
CA ASP A 238 -5.85 -0.51 -32.09
C ASP A 238 -4.72 0.52 -32.22
N ARG A 239 -4.86 1.55 -33.06
CA ARG A 239 -3.89 2.66 -33.13
C ARG A 239 -3.71 3.34 -31.77
N ILE A 240 -4.83 3.61 -31.09
CA ILE A 240 -4.82 4.22 -29.75
C ILE A 240 -4.17 3.28 -28.73
N TRP A 241 -4.47 1.98 -28.80
CA TRP A 241 -3.87 0.97 -27.93
C TRP A 241 -2.37 0.83 -28.19
N ASP A 242 -1.94 0.87 -29.45
CA ASP A 242 -0.53 0.84 -29.84
C ASP A 242 0.20 2.11 -29.39
N GLU A 243 -0.42 3.29 -29.49
CA GLU A 243 0.16 4.56 -29.00
C GLU A 243 0.25 4.60 -27.47
N THR A 244 -0.76 4.06 -26.78
CA THR A 244 -0.76 3.93 -25.32
C THR A 244 0.24 2.88 -24.86
N GLY A 245 0.35 1.76 -25.59
CA GLY A 245 1.34 0.72 -25.39
C GLY A 245 2.76 1.23 -25.62
N GLU A 246 3.01 2.03 -26.67
CA GLU A 246 4.33 2.64 -26.90
C GLU A 246 4.69 3.66 -25.81
N LEU A 247 3.72 4.41 -25.28
CA LEU A 247 3.92 5.29 -24.13
C LEU A 247 4.17 4.51 -22.83
N TRP A 248 3.47 3.39 -22.64
CA TRP A 248 3.63 2.47 -21.52
C TRP A 248 4.99 1.76 -21.57
N ASP A 249 5.37 1.23 -22.73
CA ASP A 249 6.67 0.61 -22.99
C ASP A 249 7.79 1.63 -22.83
N LYS A 250 7.59 2.89 -23.27
CA LYS A 250 8.54 3.99 -22.98
C LYS A 250 8.60 4.30 -21.50
N ALA A 251 7.50 4.27 -20.76
CA ALA A 251 7.52 4.47 -19.31
C ALA A 251 8.23 3.31 -18.58
N GLU A 252 8.04 2.06 -19.05
CA GLU A 252 8.75 0.88 -18.55
C GLU A 252 10.24 0.87 -18.91
N ASP A 253 10.61 1.31 -20.12
CA ASP A 253 12.00 1.36 -20.60
C ASP A 253 12.78 2.59 -20.12
N ILE A 254 12.12 3.73 -19.86
CA ILE A 254 12.80 4.97 -19.44
C ILE A 254 13.26 4.89 -17.98
N ASP A 255 12.50 4.26 -17.07
CA ASP A 255 12.86 4.30 -15.64
C ASP A 255 12.94 2.98 -14.89
N ILE A 256 12.11 1.97 -15.12
CA ILE A 256 12.05 0.83 -14.18
C ILE A 256 13.27 -0.09 -14.34
N LYS A 257 13.57 -0.57 -15.54
CA LYS A 257 14.74 -1.46 -15.76
C LYS A 257 16.07 -0.75 -15.46
N ARG A 258 16.14 0.56 -15.70
CA ARG A 258 17.33 1.39 -15.47
C ARG A 258 17.52 1.76 -14.01
N LEU A 259 16.44 2.00 -13.25
CA LEU A 259 16.47 2.08 -11.79
C LEU A 259 16.90 0.73 -11.20
N PHE A 260 16.25 -0.38 -11.59
CA PHE A 260 16.54 -1.70 -11.03
C PHE A 260 17.98 -2.16 -11.31
N ALA A 261 18.53 -1.89 -12.49
CA ALA A 261 19.94 -2.16 -12.79
C ALA A 261 20.91 -1.33 -11.92
N LYS A 262 20.56 -0.08 -11.58
CA LYS A 262 21.35 0.79 -10.68
C LYS A 262 21.17 0.42 -9.20
N VAL A 263 20.00 -0.07 -8.81
CA VAL A 263 19.67 -0.58 -7.45
C VAL A 263 20.46 -1.86 -7.18
N GLN A 264 20.58 -2.76 -8.17
CA GLN A 264 21.34 -4.01 -8.05
C GLN A 264 22.83 -3.77 -7.77
N ASP A 265 23.41 -2.69 -8.31
CA ASP A 265 24.81 -2.31 -8.09
C ASP A 265 25.05 -1.55 -6.74
N LYS A 266 23.99 -1.10 -6.05
CA LYS A 266 24.08 -0.29 -4.82
C LYS A 266 23.32 -0.88 -3.63
N GLN A 267 23.24 -2.21 -3.55
CA GLN A 267 22.43 -2.94 -2.57
C GLN A 267 22.64 -2.57 -1.09
N GLU A 268 23.70 -1.87 -0.68
CA GLU A 268 23.98 -1.59 0.74
C GLU A 268 23.32 -0.31 1.30
N ASP A 269 22.73 0.56 0.46
CA ASP A 269 22.16 1.84 0.94
C ASP A 269 20.65 1.76 1.17
N ILE A 270 20.26 1.61 2.45
CA ILE A 270 18.87 1.51 2.92
C ILE A 270 18.06 2.80 2.62
N HIS A 271 18.72 3.96 2.59
CA HIS A 271 18.06 5.24 2.29
C HIS A 271 17.67 5.34 0.81
N TYR A 272 18.42 4.69 -0.08
CA TYR A 272 18.09 4.61 -1.50
C TYR A 272 16.85 3.74 -1.76
N ARG A 273 16.63 2.69 -0.96
CA ARG A 273 15.47 1.79 -1.11
C ARG A 273 14.17 2.44 -0.67
N HIS A 274 14.16 3.11 0.48
CA HIS A 274 12.95 3.76 1.00
C HIS A 274 12.43 4.88 0.10
N ARG A 275 13.32 5.68 -0.50
CA ARG A 275 12.88 6.79 -1.37
C ARG A 275 12.35 6.33 -2.73
N VAL A 276 12.79 5.17 -3.23
CA VAL A 276 12.16 4.51 -4.39
C VAL A 276 10.75 4.03 -4.05
N ILE A 277 10.53 3.58 -2.80
CA ILE A 277 9.21 3.19 -2.29
C ILE A 277 8.30 4.41 -2.15
N ASP A 278 8.77 5.58 -1.72
CA ASP A 278 7.93 6.78 -1.65
C ASP A 278 7.45 7.27 -3.02
N VAL A 279 8.32 7.24 -4.04
CA VAL A 279 7.94 7.50 -5.43
C VAL A 279 6.89 6.47 -5.90
N TRP A 280 7.02 5.22 -5.45
CA TRP A 280 6.09 4.14 -5.75
C TRP A 280 4.74 4.27 -5.01
N CYS A 281 4.72 4.72 -3.76
CA CYS A 281 3.49 5.01 -3.00
C CYS A 281 2.75 6.24 -3.58
N GLY A 282 3.49 7.26 -4.01
CA GLY A 282 2.95 8.38 -4.78
C GLY A 282 2.34 7.92 -6.11
N TYR A 283 2.99 6.96 -6.77
CA TYR A 283 2.49 6.28 -7.97
C TYR A 283 1.21 5.47 -7.69
N ASP A 284 1.12 4.76 -6.56
CA ASP A 284 -0.06 3.97 -6.20
C ASP A 284 -1.29 4.81 -5.85
N ALA A 285 -1.10 5.93 -5.13
CA ALA A 285 -2.18 6.90 -4.90
C ALA A 285 -2.68 7.51 -6.21
N TRP A 286 -1.78 7.72 -7.18
CA TRP A 286 -2.10 8.18 -8.52
C TRP A 286 -2.78 7.12 -9.38
N ILE A 287 -2.31 5.87 -9.35
CA ILE A 287 -2.93 4.72 -10.01
C ILE A 287 -4.35 4.52 -9.50
N ASN A 288 -4.58 4.64 -8.19
CA ASN A 288 -5.93 4.52 -7.63
C ASN A 288 -6.86 5.63 -8.11
N ARG A 289 -6.33 6.83 -8.34
CA ARG A 289 -7.07 7.94 -8.95
C ARG A 289 -7.32 7.72 -10.45
N ASP A 290 -6.34 7.19 -11.18
CA ASP A 290 -6.46 6.86 -12.61
C ASP A 290 -7.32 5.63 -12.84
N LYS A 291 -7.41 4.71 -11.87
CA LYS A 291 -8.37 3.59 -11.84
C LYS A 291 -9.80 4.09 -11.84
N VAL A 292 -10.10 5.19 -11.14
CA VAL A 292 -11.41 5.86 -11.22
C VAL A 292 -11.65 6.42 -12.62
N VAL A 293 -10.66 7.07 -13.25
CA VAL A 293 -10.80 7.60 -14.61
C VAL A 293 -10.95 6.48 -15.64
N LEU A 294 -10.18 5.39 -15.49
CA LEU A 294 -10.25 4.16 -16.29
C LEU A 294 -11.58 3.44 -16.10
N ASP A 295 -12.11 3.37 -14.88
CA ASP A 295 -13.41 2.76 -14.60
C ASP A 295 -14.55 3.61 -15.16
N LEU A 296 -14.43 4.93 -15.10
CA LEU A 296 -15.35 5.86 -15.76
C LEU A 296 -15.29 5.73 -17.29
N TYR A 297 -14.09 5.57 -17.85
CA TYR A 297 -13.88 5.33 -19.28
C TYR A 297 -14.42 3.95 -19.71
N LYS A 298 -14.12 2.88 -18.97
CA LYS A 298 -14.64 1.52 -19.21
C LYS A 298 -16.16 1.47 -19.08
N LYS A 299 -16.73 2.19 -18.12
CA LYS A 299 -18.17 2.32 -17.95
C LYS A 299 -18.81 3.06 -19.13
N ALA A 300 -18.25 4.19 -19.54
CA ALA A 300 -18.68 4.90 -20.74
C ALA A 300 -18.58 4.01 -21.99
N TYR A 301 -17.46 3.32 -22.18
CA TYR A 301 -17.21 2.38 -23.28
C TYR A 301 -18.21 1.22 -23.34
N ASN A 302 -18.54 0.63 -22.19
CA ASN A 302 -19.49 -0.47 -22.09
C ASN A 302 -20.95 0.00 -22.30
N ASP A 303 -21.28 1.21 -21.87
CA ASP A 303 -22.59 1.83 -22.10
C ASP A 303 -22.76 2.30 -23.57
N GLU A 304 -21.66 2.66 -24.25
CA GLU A 304 -21.61 3.23 -25.62
C GLU A 304 -21.58 2.21 -26.76
N GLN A 305 -21.48 0.89 -26.52
CA GLN A 305 -21.67 -0.15 -27.56
C GLN A 305 -23.05 -0.10 -28.27
N LYS A 306 -23.90 0.88 -27.96
CA LYS A 306 -25.22 1.10 -28.56
C LYS A 306 -25.39 2.45 -29.29
N VAL A 307 -24.41 3.37 -29.29
CA VAL A 307 -24.56 4.69 -29.95
C VAL A 307 -23.21 5.18 -30.50
N THR A 308 -23.23 5.88 -31.64
CA THR A 308 -22.07 6.59 -32.23
C THR A 308 -21.39 7.46 -31.16
N PRO A 309 -20.04 7.52 -31.09
CA PRO A 309 -19.38 8.15 -29.95
C PRO A 309 -19.72 9.65 -29.94
N PRO A 310 -20.18 10.20 -28.81
CA PRO A 310 -20.22 11.64 -28.65
C PRO A 310 -18.79 12.16 -28.49
N GLU A 311 -18.59 13.45 -28.79
CA GLU A 311 -17.36 14.23 -28.57
C GLU A 311 -16.71 14.04 -27.17
N GLY A 312 -17.42 13.44 -26.20
CA GLY A 312 -16.97 13.17 -24.84
C GLY A 312 -15.94 12.03 -24.69
N ALA A 313 -15.98 10.97 -25.50
CA ALA A 313 -15.04 9.84 -25.35
C ALA A 313 -13.61 10.23 -25.79
N GLU A 314 -13.49 10.92 -26.93
CA GLU A 314 -12.24 11.49 -27.42
C GLU A 314 -11.69 12.55 -26.45
N TYR A 315 -12.56 13.37 -25.85
CA TYR A 315 -12.18 14.34 -24.83
C TYR A 315 -11.62 13.66 -23.56
N LEU A 316 -12.29 12.65 -23.03
CA LEU A 316 -11.84 11.91 -21.84
C LEU A 316 -10.52 11.17 -22.09
N HIS A 317 -10.34 10.61 -23.29
CA HIS A 317 -9.09 9.96 -23.67
C HIS A 317 -7.92 10.95 -23.77
N ASN A 318 -8.11 12.10 -24.42
CA ASN A 318 -7.12 13.18 -24.46
C ASN A 318 -6.79 13.71 -23.05
N CYS A 319 -7.77 13.73 -22.15
CA CYS A 319 -7.55 14.08 -20.75
C CYS A 319 -6.64 13.08 -20.04
N TYR A 320 -6.84 11.78 -20.27
CA TYR A 320 -6.00 10.71 -19.74
C TYR A 320 -4.55 10.80 -20.25
N LEU A 321 -4.35 10.95 -21.57
CA LEU A 321 -3.01 11.06 -22.16
C LEU A 321 -2.23 12.28 -21.64
N ASN A 322 -2.91 13.43 -21.49
CA ASN A 322 -2.28 14.62 -20.89
C ASN A 322 -1.91 14.37 -19.43
N HIS A 323 -2.73 13.67 -18.67
CA HIS A 323 -2.44 13.32 -17.28
C HIS A 323 -1.22 12.39 -17.16
N LEU A 324 -1.13 11.36 -18.00
CA LEU A 324 0.02 10.46 -18.07
C LEU A 324 1.30 11.20 -18.45
N LYS A 325 1.23 12.15 -19.39
CA LYS A 325 2.37 13.00 -19.75
C LYS A 325 2.83 13.86 -18.57
N TYR A 326 1.92 14.46 -17.83
CA TYR A 326 2.26 15.23 -16.62
C TYR A 326 2.90 14.35 -15.54
N PHE A 327 2.47 13.08 -15.44
CA PHE A 327 3.06 12.11 -14.52
C PHE A 327 4.50 11.77 -14.88
N ILE A 328 4.77 11.43 -16.14
CA ILE A 328 6.13 11.12 -16.62
C ILE A 328 7.04 12.31 -16.37
N GLU A 329 6.60 13.53 -16.72
CA GLU A 329 7.36 14.75 -16.44
C GLU A 329 7.54 14.97 -14.92
N PHE A 330 6.61 14.56 -14.06
CA PHE A 330 6.76 14.65 -12.61
C PHE A 330 7.76 13.62 -12.03
N CYS A 331 7.90 12.45 -12.65
CA CYS A 331 8.88 11.44 -12.25
C CYS A 331 10.30 11.82 -12.66
N GLU A 332 10.50 12.32 -13.89
CA GLU A 332 11.82 12.80 -14.38
C GLU A 332 12.38 13.89 -13.46
N TYR A 333 11.56 14.92 -13.25
CA TYR A 333 11.17 15.40 -11.93
C TYR A 333 12.00 14.96 -10.69
N ASP A 334 11.31 14.20 -9.84
CA ASP A 334 11.82 13.72 -8.57
C ASP A 334 13.16 12.97 -8.67
N ILE A 335 13.47 12.34 -9.81
CA ILE A 335 14.75 11.68 -10.05
C ILE A 335 15.90 12.69 -10.15
N GLU A 336 15.74 13.79 -10.89
CA GLU A 336 16.78 14.82 -10.98
C GLU A 336 16.94 15.50 -9.61
N TYR A 337 15.86 15.89 -8.94
CA TYR A 337 15.92 16.46 -7.58
C TYR A 337 16.71 15.56 -6.63
N PHE A 338 16.44 14.25 -6.67
CA PHE A 338 17.14 13.28 -5.83
C PHE A 338 18.64 13.18 -6.16
N GLN A 339 19.01 13.16 -7.44
CA GLN A 339 20.41 13.25 -7.83
C GLN A 339 21.04 14.53 -7.31
N HIS A 340 20.27 15.63 -7.32
CA HIS A 340 20.76 16.90 -6.86
C HIS A 340 21.01 16.92 -5.34
N SER A 341 20.07 16.39 -4.53
CA SER A 341 20.20 16.33 -3.08
C SER A 341 21.34 15.41 -2.61
N GLN A 342 21.61 14.30 -3.32
CA GLN A 342 22.74 13.43 -2.99
C GLN A 342 24.09 14.14 -3.19
N MET A 343 24.20 14.98 -4.21
CA MET A 343 25.43 15.76 -4.43
C MET A 343 25.61 16.84 -3.36
N GLU A 344 24.52 17.44 -2.86
CA GLU A 344 24.58 18.37 -1.73
C GLU A 344 25.19 17.71 -0.48
N GLU A 345 24.67 16.54 -0.10
CA GLU A 345 25.17 15.78 1.05
C GLU A 345 26.65 15.39 0.90
N GLN A 346 27.06 15.02 -0.31
CA GLN A 346 28.47 14.70 -0.59
C GLN A 346 29.37 15.93 -0.49
N TYR A 347 28.95 17.08 -1.01
CA TYR A 347 29.77 18.29 -0.94
C TYR A 347 29.91 18.81 0.49
N ILE A 348 28.85 18.77 1.29
CA ILE A 348 28.93 19.19 2.69
C ILE A 348 29.75 18.21 3.54
N ASP A 349 29.66 16.90 3.29
CA ASP A 349 30.47 15.89 3.98
C ASP A 349 31.96 16.07 3.65
N ILE A 350 32.31 16.23 2.36
CA ILE A 350 33.69 16.50 1.94
C ILE A 350 34.20 17.80 2.57
N ALA A 351 33.41 18.88 2.53
CA ALA A 351 33.79 20.14 3.16
C ALA A 351 34.05 19.97 4.66
N SER A 352 33.21 19.21 5.37
CA SER A 352 33.34 18.98 6.82
C SER A 352 34.61 18.24 7.23
N GLN A 353 35.22 17.50 6.31
CA GLN A 353 36.46 16.75 6.52
C GLN A 353 37.72 17.59 6.25
N LEU A 354 37.57 18.79 5.67
CA LEU A 354 38.66 19.70 5.35
C LEU A 354 38.84 20.75 6.46
N ASP A 355 40.06 21.27 6.62
CA ASP A 355 40.32 22.42 7.49
C ASP A 355 39.60 23.65 6.92
N PRO A 356 38.87 24.45 7.70
CA PRO A 356 38.26 25.70 7.22
C PRO A 356 39.24 26.70 6.59
N GLY A 357 40.55 26.55 6.81
CA GLY A 357 41.58 27.33 6.11
C GLY A 357 42.03 26.76 4.75
N ASP A 358 41.56 25.57 4.37
CA ASP A 358 41.89 24.93 3.09
C ASP A 358 41.07 25.55 1.95
N PRO A 359 41.68 26.04 0.86
CA PRO A 359 40.94 26.54 -0.30
C PRO A 359 39.95 25.53 -0.91
N GLN A 360 40.14 24.22 -0.68
CA GLN A 360 39.20 23.19 -1.09
C GLN A 360 37.92 23.20 -0.26
N HIS A 361 37.98 23.57 1.02
CA HIS A 361 36.80 23.71 1.88
C HIS A 361 35.81 24.72 1.26
N ASP A 362 36.30 25.93 0.96
CA ASP A 362 35.47 27.00 0.36
C ASP A 362 34.94 26.61 -1.03
N TYR A 363 35.71 25.85 -1.81
CA TYR A 363 35.28 25.34 -3.10
C TYR A 363 34.10 24.36 -2.97
N TYR A 364 34.16 23.41 -2.04
CA TYR A 364 33.05 22.46 -1.82
C TYR A 364 31.82 23.12 -1.20
N ILE A 365 31.98 24.14 -0.35
CA ILE A 365 30.86 24.96 0.12
C ILE A 365 30.21 25.72 -1.03
N GLN A 366 31.00 26.28 -1.95
CA GLN A 366 30.45 26.92 -3.15
C GLN A 366 29.65 25.95 -4.02
N LEU A 367 30.18 24.73 -4.25
CA LEU A 367 29.47 23.70 -5.00
C LEU A 367 28.17 23.28 -4.30
N TYR A 368 28.17 23.16 -2.97
CA TYR A 368 26.97 22.90 -2.18
C TYR A 368 25.92 24.00 -2.38
N ASP A 369 26.30 25.28 -2.30
CA ASP A 369 25.36 26.39 -2.47
C ASP A 369 24.78 26.44 -3.89
N GLU A 370 25.61 26.29 -4.92
CA GLU A 370 25.16 26.24 -6.33
C GLU A 370 24.19 25.07 -6.56
N GLN A 371 24.50 23.92 -5.97
CA GLN A 371 23.69 22.72 -6.08
C GLN A 371 22.35 22.86 -5.35
N ARG A 372 22.36 23.45 -4.16
CA ARG A 372 21.16 23.75 -3.37
C ARG A 372 20.24 24.73 -4.06
N GLU A 373 20.78 25.74 -4.74
CA GLU A 373 19.98 26.66 -5.56
C GLU A 373 19.25 25.92 -6.69
N LEU A 374 19.93 24.99 -7.37
CA LEU A 374 19.31 24.15 -8.40
C LEU A 374 18.18 23.28 -7.82
N SER A 375 18.42 22.62 -6.68
CA SER A 375 17.39 21.82 -5.99
C SER A 375 16.17 22.66 -5.58
N MET A 376 16.38 23.89 -5.12
CA MET A 376 15.27 24.80 -4.79
C MET A 376 14.51 25.26 -6.03
N GLU A 377 15.19 25.59 -7.13
CA GLU A 377 14.53 25.89 -8.41
C GLU A 377 13.66 24.71 -8.85
N TYR A 378 14.17 23.51 -8.64
CA TYR A 378 13.48 22.27 -8.96
C TYR A 378 12.21 22.04 -8.16
N MET A 379 12.29 22.19 -6.83
CA MET A 379 11.14 22.08 -5.93
C MET A 379 10.07 23.10 -6.26
N ASN A 380 10.45 24.34 -6.59
CA ASN A 380 9.50 25.35 -7.02
C ASN A 380 8.77 24.95 -8.33
N LYS A 381 9.48 24.37 -9.31
CA LYS A 381 8.86 23.85 -10.54
C LYS A 381 7.95 22.66 -10.26
N LYS A 382 8.33 21.77 -9.33
CA LYS A 382 7.50 20.65 -8.88
C LYS A 382 6.17 21.15 -8.31
N ASP A 383 6.20 22.12 -7.40
CA ASP A 383 5.01 22.71 -6.80
C ASP A 383 4.10 23.37 -7.84
N GLU A 384 4.67 24.12 -8.79
CA GLU A 384 3.91 24.70 -9.90
C GLU A 384 3.21 23.63 -10.75
N ARG A 385 3.88 22.50 -11.00
CA ARG A 385 3.32 21.39 -11.78
C ARG A 385 2.26 20.60 -11.02
N ILE A 386 2.43 20.36 -9.72
CA ILE A 386 1.39 19.76 -8.85
C ILE A 386 0.14 20.64 -8.91
N LYS A 387 0.30 21.96 -8.80
CA LYS A 387 -0.79 22.91 -8.93
C LYS A 387 -1.47 22.83 -10.30
N GLN A 388 -0.71 22.82 -11.39
CA GLN A 388 -1.26 22.67 -12.75
C GLN A 388 -2.03 21.37 -12.93
N SER A 389 -1.50 20.25 -12.42
CA SER A 389 -2.18 18.94 -12.45
C SER A 389 -3.49 18.99 -11.67
N SER A 390 -3.49 19.53 -10.45
CA SER A 390 -4.71 19.71 -9.66
C SER A 390 -5.76 20.56 -10.39
N GLU A 391 -5.37 21.71 -10.97
CA GLU A 391 -6.26 22.56 -11.77
C GLU A 391 -6.82 21.82 -13.00
N TYR A 392 -6.02 20.96 -13.64
CA TYR A 392 -6.47 20.15 -14.78
C TYR A 392 -7.48 19.06 -14.35
N SER A 393 -7.23 18.44 -13.20
CA SER A 393 -8.09 17.43 -12.58
C SER A 393 -9.48 17.99 -12.27
N ASP A 394 -9.52 19.19 -11.72
CA ASP A 394 -10.78 19.88 -11.42
C ASP A 394 -11.55 20.26 -12.68
N LYS A 395 -10.85 20.65 -13.77
CA LYS A 395 -11.48 20.88 -15.08
C LYS A 395 -12.09 19.60 -15.65
N ILE A 396 -11.39 18.46 -15.56
CA ILE A 396 -11.92 17.16 -15.98
C ILE A 396 -13.18 16.81 -15.19
N ARG A 397 -13.13 16.95 -13.86
CA ARG A 397 -14.28 16.68 -12.99
C ARG A 397 -15.47 17.56 -13.33
N ALA A 398 -15.25 18.86 -13.49
CA ALA A 398 -16.30 19.81 -13.84
C ALA A 398 -16.93 19.50 -15.21
N GLU A 399 -16.14 19.05 -16.19
CA GLU A 399 -16.66 18.64 -17.50
C GLU A 399 -17.45 17.34 -17.40
N TYR A 400 -16.94 16.35 -16.65
CA TYR A 400 -17.64 15.08 -16.41
C TYR A 400 -19.02 15.30 -15.78
N GLU A 401 -19.11 16.19 -14.78
CA GLU A 401 -20.36 16.53 -14.11
C GLU A 401 -21.41 17.20 -15.04
N LYS A 402 -20.99 17.81 -16.16
CA LYS A 402 -21.95 18.34 -17.16
C LYS A 402 -22.66 17.22 -17.92
N TYR A 403 -21.95 16.14 -18.24
CA TYR A 403 -22.50 15.00 -18.98
C TYR A 403 -23.18 13.99 -18.07
N TYR A 404 -22.68 13.88 -16.83
CA TYR A 404 -23.15 12.94 -15.83
C TYR A 404 -23.46 13.68 -14.52
N PRO A 405 -24.50 14.53 -14.50
CA PRO A 405 -24.89 15.20 -13.28
C PRO A 405 -25.20 14.14 -12.23
N ARG A 406 -24.60 14.27 -11.04
CA ARG A 406 -24.95 13.40 -9.91
C ARG A 406 -26.46 13.54 -9.71
N ASN A 407 -27.21 12.50 -10.06
CA ASN A 407 -28.61 12.42 -9.69
C ASN A 407 -28.65 12.55 -8.18
N SER A 408 -29.25 13.64 -7.69
CA SER A 408 -29.45 13.86 -6.26
C SER A 408 -30.41 12.78 -5.76
N THR A 409 -29.88 11.63 -5.40
CA THR A 409 -30.57 10.67 -4.56
C THR A 409 -30.62 11.29 -3.17
N GLU A 410 -31.50 12.29 -2.99
CA GLU A 410 -32.07 12.51 -1.67
C GLU A 410 -32.68 11.17 -1.25
N PRO A 411 -32.22 10.57 -0.15
CA PRO A 411 -32.82 9.33 0.33
C PRO A 411 -34.30 9.59 0.55
N ALA A 412 -35.15 8.79 -0.11
CA ALA A 412 -36.58 8.89 0.04
C ALA A 412 -36.93 8.84 1.54
N LYS A 413 -37.59 9.88 2.04
CA LYS A 413 -38.02 9.92 3.45
C LYS A 413 -38.88 8.67 3.73
N PRO A 414 -38.62 7.95 4.84
CA PRO A 414 -39.44 6.80 5.20
C PRO A 414 -40.90 7.26 5.37
N GLN A 415 -41.84 6.52 4.75
CA GLN A 415 -43.28 6.72 4.93
C GLN A 415 -43.77 6.20 6.28
#